data_AF-A0A7V9IHK2-F1
#
_entry.id   AF-A0A7V9IHK2-F1
#
_cell.length_a   1.000
_cell.length_b   1.000
_cell.length_c   1.000
_cell.angle_alpha   90.00
_cell.angle_beta   90.00
_cell.angle_gamma   90.00
#
_symmetry.space_group_name_H-M   'P 1'
#
loop_
_entity.id
_entity.type
_entity.pdbx_description
1 polymer ?
#
loop_
_entity_poly.entity_id
_entity_poly.type
_entity_poly.pdbx_seq_one_letter_code
_entity_poly.pdbx_strand_id
1 'polypeptide(L)' 'MSEAEQALAKAEELLERLRLRREELERLAASADADAAVDVLAELAEIAKEVELELAKARARADAQP' A
#
# COMPACT_ATOMS: atom_id res chain seq x y z
N MET A 1 -2.92 4.25 -21.80
CA MET A 1 -2.55 4.72 -20.46
C MET A 1 -1.07 5.05 -20.45
N SER A 2 -0.71 6.23 -19.97
CA SER A 2 0.68 6.65 -19.78
C SER A 2 1.35 5.85 -18.66
N GLU A 3 2.68 5.83 -18.62
CA GLU A 3 3.40 5.14 -17.54
C GLU A 3 3.14 5.77 -16.15
N ALA A 4 2.79 7.05 -16.11
CA ALA A 4 2.39 7.74 -14.88
C ALA A 4 1.00 7.25 -14.40
N GLU A 5 0.04 7.10 -15.31
CA GLU A 5 -1.29 6.55 -15.02
C GLU A 5 -1.21 5.08 -14.55
N GLN A 6 -0.30 4.28 -15.12
CA GLN A 6 -0.09 2.90 -14.68
C GLN A 6 0.51 2.82 -13.27
N ALA A 7 1.46 3.70 -12.94
CA ALA A 7 2.03 3.76 -11.60
C ALA A 7 0.98 4.21 -10.56
N LEU A 8 0.13 5.18 -10.93
CA LEU A 8 -0.97 5.62 -10.07
C LEU A 8 -2.01 4.50 -9.85
N ALA A 9 -2.43 3.80 -10.90
CA ALA A 9 -3.36 2.68 -10.78
C ALA A 9 -2.81 1.58 -9.85
N LYS A 10 -1.51 1.27 -9.96
CA LYS A 10 -0.87 0.32 -9.05
C LYS A 10 -0.82 0.83 -7.60
N ALA A 11 -0.60 2.13 -7.39
CA ALA A 11 -0.67 2.72 -6.05
C ALA A 11 -2.09 2.61 -5.46
N GLU A 12 -3.13 2.77 -6.27
CA GLU A 12 -4.53 2.60 -5.85
C GLU A 12 -4.84 1.15 -5.45
N GLU A 13 -4.37 0.16 -6.23
CA GLU A 13 -4.49 -1.26 -5.87
C GLU A 13 -3.79 -1.57 -4.54
N LEU A 14 -2.60 -1.00 -4.32
CA LEU A 14 -1.86 -1.17 -3.07
C LEU A 14 -2.57 -0.51 -1.88
N LEU A 15 -3.20 0.65 -2.08
CA LEU A 15 -4.01 1.31 -1.04
C LEU A 15 -5.22 0.47 -0.64
N GLU A 16 -5.88 -0.18 -1.59
CA GLU A 16 -6.98 -1.08 -1.29
C GLU A 16 -6.50 -2.31 -0.50
N ARG A 17 -5.35 -2.88 -0.87
CA ARG A 17 -4.71 -3.95 -0.07
C ARG A 17 -4.37 -3.49 1.35
N LEU A 18 -3.83 -2.27 1.50
CA LEU A 18 -3.51 -1.68 2.80
C LEU A 18 -4.76 -1.52 3.67
N ARG A 19 -5.87 -1.07 3.07
CA ARG A 19 -7.17 -0.96 3.74
C ARG A 19 -7.65 -2.31 4.28
N LEU A 20 -7.61 -3.37 3.47
CA LEU A 20 -8.02 -4.72 3.87
C LEU A 20 -7.14 -5.30 4.98
N ARG A 21 -5.83 -5.05 4.96
CA ARG A 21 -4.91 -5.45 6.04
C ARG A 21 -5.15 -4.69 7.34
N ARG A 22 -5.49 -3.41 7.27
CA ARG A 22 -5.86 -2.62 8.45
C ARG A 22 -7.12 -3.16 9.10
N GLU A 23 -8.13 -3.54 8.31
CA GLU A 23 -9.34 -4.18 8.84
C GLU A 23 -9.04 -5.54 9.50
N GLU A 24 -8.09 -6.31 8.97
CA GLU A 24 -7.62 -7.54 9.61
C GLU A 24 -6.97 -7.25 10.97
N LEU A 25 -6.10 -6.24 11.03
CA LEU A 25 -5.48 -5.81 12.29
C LEU A 25 -6.51 -5.39 13.34
N GLU A 26 -7.55 -4.67 12.94
CA GLU A 26 -8.66 -4.28 13.83
C GLU A 26 -9.41 -5.51 14.38
N ARG A 27 -9.58 -6.56 13.57
CA ARG A 27 -10.16 -7.84 14.03
C ARG A 27 -9.24 -8.57 15.01
N LEU A 28 -7.93 -8.63 14.71
CA LEU A 28 -6.95 -9.30 15.57
C LEU A 28 -6.76 -8.61 16.92
N ALA A 29 -6.84 -7.28 16.93
CA ALA A 29 -6.83 -6.49 18.16
C ALA A 29 -8.00 -6.86 19.09
N ALA A 30 -9.14 -7.27 18.55
CA ALA A 30 -10.29 -7.74 19.32
C ALA A 30 -10.15 -9.20 19.81
N SER A 31 -9.33 -10.03 19.15
CA SER A 31 -9.13 -11.45 19.49
C SER A 31 -7.94 -11.74 20.41
N ALA A 32 -7.17 -10.71 20.81
CA ALA A 32 -5.96 -10.82 21.61
C ALA A 32 -4.85 -11.71 21.01
N ASP A 33 -4.86 -11.89 19.68
CA ASP A 33 -3.81 -12.62 18.95
C ASP A 33 -2.67 -11.67 18.57
N ALA A 34 -1.72 -11.50 19.50
CA ALA A 34 -0.63 -10.54 19.38
C ALA A 34 0.40 -10.93 18.29
N ASP A 35 0.67 -12.23 18.11
CA ASP A 35 1.64 -12.70 17.14
C ASP A 35 1.12 -12.46 15.72
N ALA A 36 -0.13 -12.82 15.43
CA ALA A 36 -0.76 -12.52 14.16
C ALA A 36 -0.85 -11.01 13.88
N ALA A 37 -1.08 -10.19 14.92
CA ALA A 37 -1.12 -8.73 14.79
C ALA A 37 0.25 -8.15 14.38
N VAL A 38 1.35 -8.70 14.90
CA VAL A 38 2.72 -8.30 14.51
C VAL A 38 2.98 -8.62 13.04
N ASP A 39 2.57 -9.79 12.56
CA ASP A 39 2.74 -10.17 11.15
C ASP A 39 1.95 -9.23 10.22
N VAL A 40 0.70 -8.92 10.57
CA VAL A 40 -0.12 -7.98 9.79
C VAL A 40 0.48 -6.56 9.80
N LEU A 41 1.05 -6.12 10.92
CA LEU A 41 1.74 -4.83 10.99
C LEU A 41 2.99 -4.79 10.10
N ALA A 42 3.74 -5.90 10.01
CA ALA A 42 4.87 -6.00 9.09
C ALA A 42 4.40 -5.94 7.62
N GLU A 43 3.33 -6.66 7.26
CA GLU A 43 2.73 -6.59 5.92
C GLU A 43 2.25 -5.17 5.59
N LEU A 44 1.59 -4.49 6.53
CA LEU A 44 1.14 -3.10 6.37
C LEU A 44 2.31 -2.14 6.08
N ALA A 45 3.43 -2.30 6.79
CA ALA A 45 4.62 -1.48 6.58
C ALA A 45 5.23 -1.68 5.19
N GLU A 46 5.29 -2.92 4.71
CA GLU A 46 5.77 -3.21 3.35
C GLU A 46 4.84 -2.65 2.28
N ILE A 47 3.52 -2.80 2.42
CA ILE A 47 2.56 -2.22 1.48
C ILE A 47 2.69 -0.69 1.43
N ALA A 48 2.86 -0.04 2.59
CA ALA A 48 3.05 1.42 2.64
C ALA A 48 4.29 1.87 1.86
N LYS A 49 5.42 1.17 2.01
CA LYS A 49 6.65 1.44 1.23
C LYS A 49 6.41 1.25 -0.28
N GLU A 50 5.66 0.22 -0.68
CA GLU A 50 5.32 0.00 -2.08
C GLU A 50 4.44 1.12 -2.65
N VAL A 51 3.46 1.63 -1.87
CA VAL A 51 2.63 2.78 -2.25
C VAL A 51 3.51 4.01 -2.49
N GLU A 52 4.39 4.34 -1.54
CA GLU A 52 5.31 5.47 -1.67
C GLU A 52 6.20 5.37 -2.92
N LEU A 53 6.70 4.17 -3.21
CA LEU A 53 7.50 3.90 -4.39
C LEU A 53 6.73 4.12 -5.70
N GLU A 54 5.50 3.63 -5.81
CA GLU A 54 4.69 3.81 -7.02
C GLU A 54 4.27 5.28 -7.21
N LEU A 55 3.96 6.00 -6.13
CA LEU A 55 3.69 7.44 -6.19
C LEU A 55 4.92 8.23 -6.65
N ALA A 56 6.11 7.88 -6.15
CA ALA A 56 7.37 8.50 -6.58
C ALA A 56 7.62 8.26 -8.08
N LYS A 57 7.36 7.04 -8.58
CA LYS A 57 7.44 6.72 -10.02
C LYS A 57 6.42 7.51 -10.84
N ALA A 58 5.17 7.60 -10.37
CA ALA A 58 4.11 8.34 -11.05
C ALA A 58 4.51 9.81 -11.22
N ARG A 59 5.02 10.43 -10.15
CA ARG A 59 5.52 11.81 -10.17
C ARG A 59 6.68 11.99 -11.15
N ALA A 60 7.72 11.15 -11.05
CA ALA A 60 8.88 11.24 -11.92
C ALA A 60 8.52 11.10 -13.41
N ARG A 61 7.54 10.25 -13.73
CA ARG A 61 7.07 10.03 -15.12
C ARG A 61 6.16 11.14 -15.62
N ALA A 62 5.37 11.75 -14.74
CA ALA A 62 4.57 12.92 -15.08
C ALA A 62 5.46 14.14 -15.36
N ASP A 63 6.48 14.36 -14.53
CA ASP A 63 7.47 15.44 -14.71
C ASP A 63 8.34 15.25 -15.98
N ALA A 64 8.46 14.01 -16.47
CA ALA A 64 9.22 13.67 -17.67
C ALA A 64 8.39 13.72 -18.98
N GLN A 65 7.07 13.94 -18.91
CA GLN A 65 6.24 14.21 -20.08
C GLN A 65 6.30 15.72 -20.43
N PRO A 66 6.79 16.09 -21.62
CA PRO A 66 6.91 17.50 -22.05
C PRO A 66 5.57 18.17 -22.34
#